data_AF-A0A0D6EPM6-F1
#
_entry.id   AF-A0A0D6EPM6-F1
#
_cell.length_a   1.000
_cell.length_b   1.000
_cell.length_c   1.000
_cell.angle_alpha   90.00
_cell.angle_beta   90.00
_cell.angle_gamma   90.00
#
_symmetry.space_group_name_H-M   'P 1'
#
loop_
_entity.id
_entity.type
_entity.pdbx_description
1 polymer ?
#
loop_
_entity_poly.entity_id
_entity_poly.type
_entity_poly.pdbx_seq_one_letter_code
_entity_poly.pdbx_strand_id
1 'polypeptide(L)'
;MPLMSRPDRYLVQQQLVRLFRHLRARGIVTAAHETYLALVKRVFGLMLLVPSVRRKVQGELDQVTLELEAKLAPKDGPGPTYLSLPERGLTQDAVSKALDEMSAIPNTKWETGRVSGAVYHGGKDLNEIWKEAFGKFEVSNPLHADVFPGVRKMDSEIVSMCLTLFNSPLPTSAVDENGGAGTTTSGGTESILMACKAYRDRARAEYGITEPEMVVPISAHAAFDKASKYFGIKIHHIPVDPKTRKVDIRRVKRAINPNTIMLVGSAVSDFAVPPLGI
;
A
#
# COMPACT_ATOMS: atom_id res chain seq x y z
N MET A 1 6.83 49.70 17.03
CA MET A 1 7.05 48.39 16.36
C MET A 1 6.69 47.32 17.37
N PRO A 2 5.51 46.68 17.32
CA PRO A 2 5.07 45.80 18.39
C PRO A 2 5.87 44.49 18.35
N LEU A 3 6.49 44.15 19.48
CA LEU A 3 7.22 42.89 19.66
C LEU A 3 6.22 41.72 19.58
N MET A 4 6.30 40.91 18.53
CA MET A 4 5.56 39.64 18.42
C MET A 4 5.76 38.79 19.67
N SER A 5 4.67 38.17 20.15
CA SER A 5 4.64 37.38 21.37
C SER A 5 5.52 36.12 21.26
N ARG A 6 6.03 35.58 22.38
CA ARG A 6 6.87 34.36 22.40
C ARG A 6 6.27 33.15 21.65
N PRO A 7 4.97 32.82 21.74
CA PRO A 7 4.39 31.73 20.96
C PRO A 7 4.35 32.02 19.45
N ASP A 8 4.16 33.28 19.03
CA ASP A 8 4.19 33.66 17.61
C ASP A 8 5.60 33.49 17.01
N ARG A 9 6.65 33.79 17.78
CA ARG A 9 8.05 33.60 17.36
C ARG A 9 8.39 32.12 17.16
N TYR A 10 7.90 31.24 18.03
CA TYR A 10 8.11 29.80 17.92
C TYR A 10 7.42 29.23 16.67
N LEU A 11 6.17 29.64 16.40
CA LEU A 11 5.43 29.26 15.20
C LEU A 11 6.13 29.72 13.92
N VAL A 12 6.57 30.98 13.87
CA VAL A 12 7.31 31.54 12.73
C VAL A 12 8.63 30.79 12.52
N GLN A 13 9.38 30.53 13.58
CA GLN A 13 10.62 29.76 13.51
C GLN A 13 10.37 28.33 13.00
N GLN A 14 9.32 27.66 13.47
CA GLN A 14 8.96 26.32 13.02
C GLN A 14 8.59 26.31 11.54
N GLN A 15 7.82 27.31 11.07
CA GLN A 15 7.48 27.46 9.66
C GLN A 15 8.71 27.76 8.78
N LEU A 16 9.62 28.62 9.24
CA LEU A 16 10.88 28.91 8.53
C LEU A 16 11.77 27.67 8.45
N VAL A 17 11.88 26.89 9.52
CA VAL A 17 12.63 25.63 9.53
C VAL A 17 11.99 24.62 8.57
N ARG A 18 10.66 24.51 8.55
CA ARG A 18 9.94 23.64 7.60
C ARG A 18 10.17 24.08 6.16
N LEU A 19 10.08 25.38 5.88
CA LEU A 19 10.32 25.94 4.55
C LEU A 19 11.76 25.69 4.11
N PHE A 20 12.74 25.96 4.98
CA PHE A 20 14.14 25.70 4.71
C PHE A 20 14.42 24.23 4.45
N ARG A 21 13.88 23.32 5.28
CA ARG A 21 14.00 21.86 5.06
C ARG A 21 13.39 21.44 3.73
N HIS A 22 12.21 21.97 3.41
CA HIS A 22 11.53 21.69 2.14
C HIS A 22 12.36 22.17 0.94
N LEU A 23 12.88 23.40 0.99
CA LEU A 23 13.76 23.95 -0.05
C LEU A 23 15.07 23.19 -0.18
N ARG A 24 15.68 22.76 0.94
CA ARG A 24 16.91 21.96 0.95
C ARG A 24 16.69 20.57 0.33
N ALA A 25 15.57 19.94 0.64
CA ALA A 25 15.23 18.61 0.13
C ALA A 25 14.89 18.62 -1.37
N ARG A 26 14.03 19.57 -1.78
CA ARG A 26 13.45 19.62 -3.13
C ARG A 26 14.28 20.46 -4.12
N GLY A 27 14.98 21.48 -3.64
CA GLY A 27 15.56 22.53 -4.47
C GLY A 27 14.53 23.61 -4.83
N ILE A 28 15.01 24.81 -5.18
CA ILE A 28 14.17 26.00 -5.42
C ILE A 28 13.19 25.77 -6.57
N VAL A 29 13.65 25.22 -7.69
CA VAL A 29 12.83 25.00 -8.89
C VAL A 29 11.69 24.03 -8.62
N THR A 30 11.98 22.88 -7.99
CA THR A 30 10.96 21.88 -7.66
C THR A 30 9.98 22.40 -6.61
N ALA A 31 10.46 23.14 -5.61
CA ALA A 31 9.58 23.75 -4.60
C ALA A 31 8.65 24.81 -5.22
N ALA A 32 9.15 25.62 -6.16
CA ALA A 32 8.32 26.58 -6.88
C ALA A 32 7.24 25.89 -7.72
N HIS A 33 7.59 24.81 -8.42
CA HIS A 33 6.64 24.00 -9.20
C HIS A 33 5.58 23.34 -8.29
N GLU A 34 5.98 22.76 -7.16
CA GLU A 34 5.04 22.18 -6.18
C GLU A 34 4.10 23.23 -5.59
N THR A 35 4.61 24.44 -5.33
CA THR A 35 3.80 25.58 -4.85
C THR A 35 2.79 26.02 -5.92
N TYR A 36 3.22 26.09 -7.18
CA TYR A 36 2.33 26.36 -8.32
C TYR A 36 1.22 25.32 -8.43
N LEU A 37 1.54 24.02 -8.38
CA LEU A 37 0.54 22.96 -8.40
C LEU A 37 -0.42 23.03 -7.21
N ALA A 38 0.07 23.39 -6.02
CA ALA A 38 -0.78 23.58 -4.85
C ALA A 38 -1.76 24.75 -5.04
N LEU A 39 -1.30 25.85 -5.64
CA LEU A 39 -2.15 26.99 -6.00
C LEU A 39 -3.21 26.58 -7.02
N VAL A 40 -2.82 25.89 -8.10
CA VAL A 40 -3.74 25.38 -9.13
C VAL A 40 -4.80 24.47 -8.50
N LYS A 41 -4.43 23.55 -7.60
CA LYS A 41 -5.39 22.69 -6.88
C LYS A 41 -6.37 23.49 -6.04
N ARG A 42 -5.91 24.54 -5.35
CA ARG A 42 -6.80 25.42 -4.58
C ARG A 42 -7.77 26.18 -5.49
N VAL A 43 -7.27 26.74 -6.59
CA VAL A 43 -8.09 27.43 -7.59
C VAL A 43 -9.11 26.47 -8.20
N PHE A 44 -8.70 25.25 -8.55
CA PHE A 44 -9.61 24.21 -9.06
C PHE A 44 -10.68 23.84 -8.02
N GLY A 45 -10.30 23.69 -6.75
CA GLY A 45 -11.25 23.47 -5.66
C GLY A 45 -12.28 24.60 -5.52
N LEU A 46 -11.87 25.86 -5.74
CA LEU A 46 -12.78 26.99 -5.78
C LEU A 46 -13.67 26.97 -7.03
N MET A 47 -13.15 26.57 -8.19
CA MET A 47 -13.96 26.40 -9.42
C MET A 47 -15.05 25.34 -9.24
N LEU A 48 -14.80 24.28 -8.48
CA LEU A 48 -15.79 23.25 -8.15
C LEU A 48 -16.95 23.75 -7.27
N LEU A 49 -16.85 24.95 -6.69
CA LEU A 49 -17.99 25.59 -6.01
C LEU A 49 -19.03 26.11 -7.01
N VAL A 50 -18.64 26.35 -8.28
CA VAL A 50 -19.55 26.78 -9.33
C VAL A 50 -20.41 25.58 -9.76
N PRO A 51 -21.75 25.63 -9.61
CA PRO A 51 -22.61 24.48 -9.88
C PRO A 51 -22.46 23.89 -11.29
N SER A 52 -22.29 24.74 -12.31
CA SER A 52 -22.12 24.29 -13.71
C SER A 52 -20.82 23.52 -13.93
N VAL A 53 -19.72 23.97 -13.32
CA VAL A 53 -18.41 23.29 -13.38
C VAL A 53 -18.49 21.97 -12.64
N ARG A 54 -19.08 21.97 -11.43
CA ARG A 54 -19.29 20.76 -10.64
C ARG A 54 -20.13 19.73 -11.40
N ARG A 55 -21.22 20.14 -12.06
CA ARG A 55 -22.07 19.26 -12.85
C ARG A 55 -21.31 18.64 -14.02
N LYS A 56 -20.47 19.42 -14.72
CA LYS A 56 -19.64 18.90 -15.81
C LYS A 56 -18.63 17.86 -15.30
N VAL A 57 -17.88 18.18 -14.24
CA VAL A 57 -16.92 17.25 -13.64
C VAL A 57 -17.60 15.99 -13.13
N GLN A 58 -18.78 16.12 -12.51
CA GLN A 58 -19.57 14.97 -12.08
C GLN A 58 -19.98 14.08 -13.26
N GLY A 59 -20.42 14.68 -14.37
CA GLY A 59 -20.77 13.92 -15.58
C GLY A 59 -19.60 13.10 -16.14
N GLU A 60 -18.38 13.66 -16.15
CA GLU A 60 -17.17 12.92 -16.54
C GLU A 60 -16.85 11.78 -15.56
N LEU A 61 -16.97 12.03 -14.25
CA LEU A 61 -16.77 11.00 -13.23
C LEU A 61 -17.81 9.88 -13.32
N ASP A 62 -19.07 10.22 -13.61
CA ASP A 62 -20.16 9.27 -13.79
C ASP A 62 -19.88 8.40 -15.04
N GLN A 63 -19.41 8.99 -16.14
CA GLN A 63 -18.99 8.25 -17.33
C GLN A 63 -17.84 7.27 -17.02
N VAL A 64 -16.79 7.74 -16.34
CA VAL A 64 -15.67 6.87 -15.93
C VAL A 64 -16.16 5.76 -15.00
N THR A 65 -17.09 6.06 -14.11
CA THR A 65 -17.66 5.08 -13.18
C THR A 65 -18.46 4.01 -13.94
N LEU A 66 -19.26 4.39 -14.92
CA LEU A 66 -20.01 3.46 -15.79
C LEU A 66 -19.06 2.60 -16.64
N GLU A 67 -17.99 3.17 -17.17
CA GLU A 67 -16.97 2.41 -17.90
C GLU A 67 -16.24 1.40 -16.99
N LEU A 68 -15.93 1.80 -15.75
CA LEU A 68 -15.34 0.92 -14.75
C LEU A 68 -16.31 -0.19 -14.34
N GLU A 69 -17.58 0.13 -14.11
CA GLU A 69 -18.63 -0.84 -13.81
C GLU A 69 -18.74 -1.88 -14.93
N ALA A 70 -18.82 -1.44 -16.18
CA ALA A 70 -18.89 -2.33 -17.35
C ALA A 70 -17.66 -3.25 -17.49
N LYS A 71 -16.47 -2.79 -17.07
CA LYS A 71 -15.24 -3.58 -17.13
C LYS A 71 -15.04 -4.52 -15.94
N LEU A 72 -15.47 -4.12 -14.75
CA LEU A 72 -15.17 -4.83 -13.49
C LEU A 72 -16.32 -5.70 -12.99
N ALA A 73 -17.56 -5.37 -13.35
CA ALA A 73 -18.77 -6.05 -12.89
C ALA A 73 -19.69 -6.33 -14.09
N PRO A 74 -19.49 -7.46 -14.80
CA PRO A 74 -20.38 -7.87 -15.89
C PRO A 74 -21.82 -7.97 -15.38
N LYS A 75 -22.76 -7.27 -16.03
CA LYS A 75 -24.17 -7.22 -15.60
C LYS A 75 -24.94 -8.51 -15.88
N ASP A 76 -24.50 -9.28 -16.88
CA ASP A 76 -25.17 -10.48 -17.37
C ASP A 76 -24.30 -11.71 -17.11
N GLY A 77 -24.30 -12.18 -15.87
CA GLY A 77 -23.72 -13.46 -15.48
C GLY A 77 -24.73 -14.61 -15.61
N PRO A 78 -24.28 -15.87 -15.80
CA PRO A 78 -25.15 -17.03 -15.72
C PRO A 78 -25.71 -17.19 -14.29
N GLY A 79 -26.97 -17.60 -14.20
CA GLY A 79 -27.62 -17.92 -12.92
C GLY A 79 -28.37 -16.74 -12.26
N PRO A 80 -29.10 -17.01 -11.16
CA PRO A 80 -29.86 -15.99 -10.44
C PRO A 80 -28.94 -15.02 -9.70
N THR A 81 -29.27 -13.72 -9.74
CA THR A 81 -28.62 -12.71 -8.89
C THR A 81 -29.27 -12.69 -7.51
N TYR A 82 -28.49 -12.99 -6.46
CA TYR A 82 -28.95 -12.94 -5.07
C TYR A 82 -28.67 -11.57 -4.46
N LEU A 83 -29.69 -10.72 -4.34
CA LEU A 83 -29.59 -9.39 -3.69
C LEU A 83 -29.93 -9.43 -2.19
N SER A 84 -30.48 -10.55 -1.72
CA SER A 84 -30.83 -10.82 -0.33
C SER A 84 -30.63 -12.31 -0.03
N LEU A 85 -30.57 -12.65 1.27
CA LEU A 85 -30.56 -14.04 1.69
C LEU A 85 -31.86 -14.74 1.25
N PRO A 86 -31.78 -15.95 0.67
CA PRO A 86 -32.97 -16.73 0.35
C PRO A 86 -33.79 -17.04 1.61
N GLU A 87 -35.12 -17.06 1.48
CA GLU A 87 -36.02 -17.42 2.60
C GLU A 87 -35.77 -18.84 3.14
N ARG A 88 -35.25 -19.73 2.29
CA ARG A 88 -34.88 -21.10 2.64
C ARG A 88 -33.46 -21.38 2.16
N GLY A 89 -32.69 -22.08 2.99
CA GLY A 89 -31.34 -22.50 2.63
C GLY A 89 -31.34 -23.33 1.34
N LEU A 90 -30.40 -23.01 0.44
CA LEU A 90 -30.19 -23.78 -0.78
C LEU A 90 -29.64 -25.17 -0.43
N THR A 91 -29.95 -26.15 -1.27
CA THR A 91 -29.34 -27.49 -1.16
C THR A 91 -27.88 -27.43 -1.58
N GLN A 92 -27.07 -28.38 -1.11
CA GLN A 92 -25.66 -28.47 -1.50
C GLN A 92 -25.49 -28.58 -3.02
N ASP A 93 -26.33 -29.37 -3.69
CA ASP A 93 -26.31 -29.50 -5.15
C ASP A 93 -26.63 -28.18 -5.88
N ALA A 94 -27.57 -27.41 -5.35
CA ALA A 94 -27.91 -26.10 -5.90
C ALA A 94 -26.75 -25.10 -5.73
N VAL A 95 -26.05 -25.14 -4.60
CA VAL A 95 -24.85 -24.32 -4.35
C VAL A 95 -23.71 -24.74 -5.26
N SER A 96 -23.42 -26.03 -5.38
CA SER A 96 -22.38 -26.55 -6.28
C SER A 96 -22.65 -26.16 -7.73
N LYS A 97 -23.89 -26.31 -8.20
CA LYS A 97 -24.29 -25.89 -9.55
C LYS A 97 -24.09 -24.38 -9.75
N ALA A 98 -24.43 -23.56 -8.76
CA ALA A 98 -24.19 -22.12 -8.84
C ALA A 98 -22.68 -21.79 -8.91
N LEU A 99 -21.84 -22.50 -8.14
CA LEU A 99 -20.38 -22.34 -8.21
C LEU A 99 -19.81 -22.75 -9.58
N ASP A 100 -20.32 -23.83 -10.17
CA ASP A 100 -19.94 -24.26 -11.52
C ASP A 100 -20.28 -23.19 -12.56
N GLU A 101 -21.50 -22.63 -12.50
CA GLU A 101 -21.96 -21.53 -13.35
C GLU A 101 -21.05 -20.29 -13.20
N MET A 102 -20.68 -19.91 -11.97
CA MET A 102 -19.76 -18.79 -11.72
C MET A 102 -18.36 -19.05 -12.28
N SER A 103 -17.84 -20.27 -12.14
CA SER A 103 -16.51 -20.64 -12.63
C SER A 103 -16.42 -20.66 -14.16
N ALA A 104 -17.56 -20.89 -14.83
CA ALA A 104 -17.68 -20.92 -16.28
C ALA A 104 -17.81 -19.53 -16.93
N ILE A 105 -17.92 -18.45 -16.13
CA ILE A 105 -17.97 -17.08 -16.66
C ILE A 105 -16.71 -16.80 -17.48
N PRO A 106 -16.85 -16.31 -18.73
CA PRO A 106 -15.70 -16.01 -19.58
C PRO A 106 -14.73 -15.05 -18.88
N ASN A 107 -13.50 -15.53 -18.66
CA ASN A 107 -12.43 -14.75 -18.07
C ASN A 107 -11.24 -14.67 -19.03
N THR A 108 -10.28 -13.80 -18.70
CA THR A 108 -9.04 -13.72 -19.49
C THR A 108 -8.24 -14.99 -19.29
N LYS A 109 -7.89 -15.68 -20.39
CA LYS A 109 -7.17 -16.96 -20.41
C LYS A 109 -5.73 -16.84 -19.90
N TRP A 110 -5.57 -16.70 -18.58
CA TRP A 110 -4.29 -16.53 -17.91
C TRP A 110 -3.39 -17.75 -18.09
N GLU A 111 -3.96 -18.93 -18.33
CA GLU A 111 -3.25 -20.19 -18.60
C GLU A 111 -2.40 -20.11 -19.87
N THR A 112 -2.74 -19.18 -20.79
CA THR A 112 -1.94 -18.93 -22.00
C THR A 112 -0.72 -18.04 -21.75
N GLY A 113 -0.46 -17.63 -20.49
CA GLY A 113 0.67 -16.79 -20.11
C GLY A 113 0.59 -15.34 -20.58
N ARG A 114 -0.59 -14.90 -21.04
CA ARG A 114 -0.81 -13.55 -21.63
C ARG A 114 -1.29 -12.51 -20.62
N VAL A 115 -1.43 -12.89 -19.35
CA VAL A 115 -1.80 -12.00 -18.26
C VAL A 115 -0.54 -11.70 -17.45
N SER A 116 -0.16 -10.42 -17.38
CA SER A 116 0.99 -10.00 -16.56
C SER A 116 0.59 -10.00 -15.09
N GLY A 117 1.35 -10.72 -14.25
CA GLY A 117 1.01 -10.90 -12.84
C GLY A 117 -0.25 -11.76 -12.67
N ALA A 118 -1.15 -11.37 -11.77
CA ALA A 118 -2.42 -12.01 -11.42
C ALA A 118 -2.31 -13.47 -10.90
N VAL A 119 -1.79 -14.40 -11.71
CA VAL A 119 -1.58 -15.80 -11.37
C VAL A 119 -0.10 -16.15 -11.56
N TYR A 120 0.58 -16.50 -10.46
CA TYR A 120 2.02 -16.72 -10.46
C TYR A 120 2.45 -18.16 -10.79
N HIS A 121 1.60 -19.16 -10.54
CA HIS A 121 1.93 -20.56 -10.79
C HIS A 121 0.87 -21.28 -11.66
N GLY A 122 -0.32 -21.55 -11.10
CA GLY A 122 -1.44 -22.12 -11.86
C GLY A 122 -1.31 -23.60 -12.29
N GLY A 123 -0.25 -24.30 -11.87
CA GLY A 123 -0.05 -25.73 -12.08
C GLY A 123 -1.07 -26.60 -11.33
N LYS A 124 -1.54 -27.68 -11.97
CA LYS A 124 -2.56 -28.58 -11.39
C LYS A 124 -2.06 -29.33 -10.16
N ASP A 125 -0.82 -29.78 -10.20
CA ASP A 125 -0.11 -30.47 -9.12
C ASP A 125 -0.05 -29.64 -7.83
N LEU A 126 0.37 -28.37 -7.91
CA LEU A 126 0.41 -27.50 -6.74
C LEU A 126 -1.00 -27.13 -6.25
N ASN A 127 -1.95 -26.95 -7.17
CA ASN A 127 -3.33 -26.65 -6.82
C ASN A 127 -3.99 -27.80 -6.05
N GLU A 128 -3.67 -29.07 -6.35
CA GLU A 128 -4.17 -30.23 -5.60
C GLU A 128 -3.65 -30.23 -4.16
N ILE A 129 -2.37 -29.93 -3.96
CA ILE A 129 -1.77 -29.79 -2.63
C ILE A 129 -2.44 -28.66 -1.84
N TRP A 130 -2.69 -27.51 -2.47
CA TRP A 130 -3.39 -26.40 -1.83
C TRP A 130 -4.81 -26.76 -1.41
N LYS A 131 -5.58 -27.43 -2.27
CA LYS A 131 -6.93 -27.91 -1.94
C LYS A 131 -6.92 -28.84 -0.73
N GLU A 132 -5.99 -29.80 -0.71
CA GLU A 132 -5.83 -30.70 0.42
C GLU A 132 -5.49 -29.94 1.71
N ALA A 133 -4.55 -28.99 1.66
CA ALA A 133 -4.16 -28.19 2.82
C ALA A 133 -5.33 -27.33 3.34
N PHE A 134 -6.05 -26.64 2.45
CA PHE A 134 -7.25 -25.87 2.82
C PHE A 134 -8.29 -26.75 3.51
N GLY A 135 -8.57 -27.94 2.96
CA GLY A 135 -9.53 -28.87 3.57
C GLY A 135 -9.12 -29.35 4.97
N LYS A 136 -7.82 -29.53 5.25
CA LYS A 136 -7.36 -29.92 6.59
C LYS A 136 -7.43 -28.80 7.63
N PHE A 137 -7.29 -27.54 7.20
CA PHE A 137 -7.17 -26.38 8.09
C PHE A 137 -8.31 -25.37 7.94
N GLU A 138 -9.43 -25.75 7.32
CA GLU A 138 -10.55 -24.87 6.94
C GLU A 138 -11.09 -24.04 8.13
N VAL A 139 -11.21 -24.66 9.30
CA VAL A 139 -11.74 -24.03 10.52
C VAL A 139 -10.66 -23.41 11.42
N SER A 140 -9.40 -23.44 10.98
CA SER A 140 -8.29 -22.96 11.81
C SER A 140 -8.34 -21.44 12.01
N ASN A 141 -8.01 -21.00 13.21
CA ASN A 141 -7.94 -19.59 13.57
C ASN A 141 -6.65 -19.31 14.35
N PRO A 142 -5.65 -18.65 13.74
CA PRO A 142 -4.36 -18.35 14.40
C PRO A 142 -4.46 -17.53 15.68
N LEU A 143 -5.61 -16.88 15.96
CA LEU A 143 -5.86 -16.22 17.24
C LEU A 143 -5.82 -17.20 18.44
N HIS A 144 -6.15 -18.47 18.20
CA HIS A 144 -6.20 -19.53 19.21
C HIS A 144 -5.07 -20.54 18.95
N ALA A 145 -3.83 -20.11 19.17
CA ALA A 145 -2.63 -20.93 18.91
C ALA A 145 -2.55 -22.20 19.77
N ASP A 146 -3.21 -22.20 20.93
CA ASP A 146 -3.40 -23.35 21.82
C ASP A 146 -4.34 -24.41 21.23
N VAL A 147 -5.38 -23.97 20.52
CA VAL A 147 -6.34 -24.85 19.82
C VAL A 147 -5.78 -25.33 18.48
N PHE A 148 -5.01 -24.49 17.78
CA PHE A 148 -4.45 -24.78 16.45
C PHE A 148 -2.91 -24.73 16.41
N PRO A 149 -2.20 -25.55 17.21
CA PRO A 149 -0.74 -25.50 17.32
C PRO A 149 -0.03 -25.86 16.01
N GLY A 150 -0.66 -26.67 15.16
CA GLY A 150 -0.13 -27.00 13.82
C GLY A 150 0.01 -25.76 12.94
N VAL A 151 -0.97 -24.86 12.96
CA VAL A 151 -0.93 -23.61 12.17
C VAL A 151 0.13 -22.66 12.73
N ARG A 152 0.22 -22.53 14.06
CA ARG A 152 1.32 -21.78 14.69
C ARG A 152 2.66 -22.33 14.19
N LYS A 153 2.88 -23.65 14.28
CA LYS A 153 4.15 -24.25 13.87
C LYS A 153 4.49 -23.88 12.41
N MET A 154 3.56 -24.10 11.48
CA MET A 154 3.76 -23.75 10.07
C MET A 154 4.07 -22.27 9.87
N ASP A 155 3.34 -21.37 10.54
CA ASP A 155 3.56 -19.92 10.46
C ASP A 155 4.99 -19.53 10.87
N SER A 156 5.48 -20.08 11.99
CA SER A 156 6.85 -19.81 12.44
C SER A 156 7.93 -20.40 11.53
N GLU A 157 7.65 -21.55 10.90
CA GLU A 157 8.56 -22.17 9.94
C GLU A 157 8.66 -21.33 8.67
N ILE A 158 7.54 -20.79 8.18
CA ILE A 158 7.51 -19.87 7.03
C ILE A 158 8.36 -18.64 7.33
N VAL A 159 8.16 -18.00 8.49
CA VAL A 159 8.96 -16.83 8.89
C VAL A 159 10.44 -17.19 8.96
N SER A 160 10.80 -18.32 9.56
CA SER A 160 12.19 -18.77 9.67
C SER A 160 12.84 -19.04 8.30
N MET A 161 12.12 -19.69 7.39
CA MET A 161 12.57 -19.91 6.01
C MET A 161 12.78 -18.59 5.27
N CYS A 162 11.88 -17.61 5.43
CA CYS A 162 12.04 -16.28 4.85
C CYS A 162 13.24 -15.53 5.45
N LEU A 163 13.41 -15.54 6.78
CA LEU A 163 14.57 -14.93 7.43
C LEU A 163 15.88 -15.51 6.87
N THR A 164 15.95 -16.82 6.73
CA THR A 164 17.11 -17.52 6.15
C THR A 164 17.33 -17.14 4.68
N LEU A 165 16.27 -17.08 3.87
CA LEU A 165 16.33 -16.67 2.47
C LEU A 165 16.92 -15.26 2.29
N PHE A 166 16.66 -14.36 3.24
CA PHE A 166 17.19 -13.00 3.26
C PHE A 166 18.44 -12.83 4.16
N ASN A 167 19.10 -13.93 4.53
CA ASN A 167 20.35 -13.96 5.30
C ASN A 167 20.25 -13.25 6.67
N SER A 168 19.08 -13.28 7.30
CA SER A 168 18.88 -12.74 8.65
C SER A 168 19.39 -13.75 9.69
N PRO A 169 20.09 -13.31 10.75
CA PRO A 169 20.50 -14.20 11.83
C PRO A 169 19.26 -14.77 12.52
N LEU A 170 19.19 -16.09 12.70
CA LEU A 170 18.07 -16.70 13.41
C LEU A 170 18.20 -16.52 14.92
N PRO A 171 17.08 -16.34 15.65
CA PRO A 171 17.10 -16.23 17.10
C PRO A 171 17.45 -17.58 17.73
N THR A 172 18.31 -17.55 18.74
CA THR A 172 18.74 -18.75 19.48
C THR A 172 17.77 -19.13 20.60
N SER A 173 16.88 -18.21 20.99
CA SER A 173 15.82 -18.43 21.97
C SER A 173 14.66 -17.45 21.76
N ALA A 174 13.55 -17.65 22.47
CA ALA A 174 12.40 -16.75 22.41
C ALA A 174 12.66 -15.32 22.94
N VAL A 175 13.78 -15.11 23.64
CA VAL A 175 14.17 -13.83 24.25
C VAL A 175 15.46 -13.27 23.66
N ASP A 176 15.91 -13.81 22.52
CA ASP A 176 17.12 -13.35 21.84
C ASP A 176 16.84 -12.06 21.06
N GLU A 177 17.18 -10.92 21.66
CA GLU A 177 17.01 -9.59 21.06
C GLU A 177 17.92 -9.34 19.84
N ASN A 178 18.97 -10.14 19.66
CA ASN A 178 19.90 -10.01 18.54
C ASN A 178 19.51 -10.88 17.33
N GLY A 179 18.54 -11.77 17.51
CA GLY A 179 17.98 -12.59 16.45
C GLY A 179 16.99 -11.82 15.57
N GLY A 180 16.94 -12.17 14.29
CA GLY A 180 15.91 -11.73 13.37
C GLY A 180 14.55 -12.28 13.77
N ALA A 181 13.52 -11.44 13.68
CA ALA A 181 12.14 -11.81 13.94
C ALA A 181 11.23 -11.34 12.80
N GLY A 182 10.03 -11.92 12.72
CA GLY A 182 9.05 -11.58 11.71
C GLY A 182 7.66 -12.11 12.05
N THR A 183 6.70 -11.80 11.20
CA THR A 183 5.32 -12.27 11.27
C THR A 183 4.78 -12.41 9.85
N THR A 184 3.88 -13.37 9.65
CA THR A 184 3.08 -13.43 8.43
C THR A 184 2.02 -12.33 8.44
N THR A 185 1.63 -11.88 7.26
CA THR A 185 0.55 -10.91 7.03
C THR A 185 -0.35 -11.41 5.91
N SER A 186 -1.50 -10.78 5.71
CA SER A 186 -2.45 -11.10 4.64
C SER A 186 -1.93 -10.81 3.23
N GLY A 187 -0.87 -10.00 3.09
CA GLY A 187 -0.26 -9.68 1.81
C GLY A 187 0.68 -8.48 1.86
N GLY A 188 1.29 -8.16 0.71
CA GLY A 188 2.35 -7.14 0.63
C GLY A 188 1.95 -5.74 1.11
N THR A 189 0.68 -5.35 0.91
CA THR A 189 0.18 -4.07 1.43
C THR A 189 0.19 -4.03 2.95
N GLU A 190 -0.30 -5.09 3.63
CA GLU A 190 -0.29 -5.14 5.09
C GLU A 190 1.15 -5.16 5.63
N SER A 191 2.06 -5.92 5.01
CA SER A 191 3.48 -5.91 5.39
C SER A 191 4.10 -4.51 5.35
N ILE A 192 3.81 -3.72 4.32
CA ILE A 192 4.28 -2.33 4.22
C ILE A 192 3.65 -1.47 5.32
N LEU A 193 2.33 -1.59 5.55
CA LEU A 193 1.65 -0.85 6.62
C LEU A 193 2.27 -1.16 7.99
N MET A 194 2.49 -2.44 8.29
CA MET A 194 3.06 -2.87 9.57
C MET A 194 4.50 -2.39 9.75
N ALA A 195 5.32 -2.40 8.70
CA ALA A 195 6.66 -1.83 8.75
C ALA A 195 6.62 -0.31 9.03
N CYS A 196 5.80 0.46 8.31
CA CYS A 196 5.65 1.89 8.54
C CYS A 196 5.15 2.20 9.96
N LYS A 197 4.18 1.44 10.47
CA LYS A 197 3.67 1.56 11.85
C LYS A 197 4.79 1.27 12.85
N ALA A 198 5.57 0.22 12.66
CA ALA A 198 6.67 -0.15 13.55
C ALA A 198 7.73 0.96 13.62
N TYR A 199 8.18 1.49 12.48
CA TYR A 199 9.13 2.63 12.45
C TYR A 199 8.57 3.87 13.13
N ARG A 200 7.27 4.18 12.95
CA ARG A 200 6.62 5.33 13.59
C ARG A 200 6.60 5.18 15.10
N ASP A 201 6.15 4.02 15.60
CA ASP A 201 5.96 3.78 17.03
C ASP A 201 7.32 3.74 17.73
N ARG A 202 8.31 3.07 17.11
CA ARG A 202 9.71 3.11 17.56
C ARG A 202 10.25 4.53 17.61
N ALA A 203 10.04 5.31 16.55
CA ALA A 203 10.52 6.69 16.49
C ALA A 203 9.94 7.60 17.58
N ARG A 204 8.68 7.38 17.93
CA ARG A 204 8.04 8.07 19.04
C ARG A 204 8.60 7.62 20.39
N ALA A 205 8.74 6.32 20.61
CA ALA A 205 9.16 5.75 21.89
C ALA A 205 10.64 6.00 22.22
N GLU A 206 11.53 5.78 21.24
CA GLU A 206 12.99 5.85 21.45
C GLU A 206 13.57 7.24 21.18
N TYR A 207 12.99 8.01 20.27
CA TYR A 207 13.55 9.28 19.80
C TYR A 207 12.62 10.50 20.01
N GLY A 208 11.43 10.31 20.59
CA GLY A 208 10.48 11.40 20.87
C GLY A 208 9.92 12.10 19.62
N ILE A 209 9.95 11.47 18.44
CA ILE A 209 9.49 12.08 17.19
C ILE A 209 7.96 12.11 17.16
N THR A 210 7.38 13.31 17.14
CA THR A 210 5.92 13.54 17.10
C THR A 210 5.38 13.86 15.70
N GLU A 211 6.23 14.34 14.80
CA GLU A 211 5.87 14.69 13.40
C GLU A 211 6.66 13.82 12.41
N PRO A 212 6.37 12.50 12.33
CA PRO A 212 7.19 11.55 11.59
C PRO A 212 7.18 11.80 10.08
N GLU A 213 8.34 11.65 9.45
CA GLU A 213 8.53 11.80 8.01
C GLU A 213 9.21 10.56 7.41
N MET A 214 8.86 10.17 6.19
CA MET A 214 9.52 9.09 5.45
C MET A 214 9.95 9.52 4.06
N VAL A 215 11.06 8.98 3.57
CA VAL A 215 11.62 9.30 2.25
C VAL A 215 11.47 8.10 1.33
N VAL A 216 10.75 8.29 0.23
CA VAL A 216 10.25 7.20 -0.62
C VAL A 216 10.48 7.55 -2.09
N PRO A 217 11.03 6.64 -2.94
CA PRO A 217 11.08 6.86 -4.38
C PRO A 217 9.67 6.97 -4.98
N ILE A 218 9.49 7.76 -6.04
CA ILE A 218 8.19 7.87 -6.73
C ILE A 218 7.72 6.54 -7.37
N SER A 219 8.64 5.60 -7.57
CA SER A 219 8.35 4.25 -8.10
C SER A 219 7.93 3.24 -7.02
N ALA A 220 7.97 3.60 -5.74
CA ALA A 220 7.60 2.69 -4.67
C ALA A 220 6.11 2.33 -4.72
N HIS A 221 5.74 1.19 -4.15
CA HIS A 221 4.35 0.72 -4.10
C HIS A 221 3.45 1.76 -3.42
N ALA A 222 2.23 1.96 -3.95
CA ALA A 222 1.23 2.89 -3.42
C ALA A 222 0.78 2.60 -1.96
N ALA A 223 1.24 1.49 -1.36
CA ALA A 223 0.94 1.16 0.03
C ALA A 223 1.66 2.12 1.00
N PHE A 224 2.79 2.72 0.60
CA PHE A 224 3.45 3.78 1.39
C PHE A 224 2.59 5.04 1.47
N ASP A 225 1.92 5.44 0.38
CA ASP A 225 0.94 6.53 0.40
C ASP A 225 -0.27 6.21 1.29
N LYS A 226 -0.71 4.95 1.28
CA LYS A 226 -1.76 4.48 2.18
C LYS A 226 -1.31 4.57 3.65
N ALA A 227 -0.11 4.09 3.97
CA ALA A 227 0.50 4.16 5.30
C ALA A 227 0.65 5.61 5.79
N SER A 228 1.13 6.49 4.91
CA SER A 228 1.27 7.94 5.14
C SER A 228 -0.03 8.53 5.69
N LYS A 229 -1.15 8.26 5.00
CA LYS A 229 -2.48 8.77 5.37
C LYS A 229 -3.02 8.11 6.64
N TYR A 230 -2.91 6.79 6.76
CA TYR A 230 -3.45 6.04 7.91
C TYR A 230 -2.74 6.38 9.21
N PHE A 231 -1.43 6.60 9.16
CA PHE A 231 -0.59 6.73 10.34
C PHE A 231 -0.08 8.13 10.60
N GLY A 232 -0.44 9.11 9.76
CA GLY A 232 -0.02 10.50 9.89
C GLY A 232 1.48 10.69 9.67
N ILE A 233 2.07 9.91 8.76
CA ILE A 233 3.50 9.99 8.42
C ILE A 233 3.66 10.83 7.17
N LYS A 234 4.37 11.95 7.25
CA LYS A 234 4.59 12.80 6.08
C LYS A 234 5.54 12.13 5.10
N ILE A 235 5.09 11.95 3.86
CA ILE A 235 5.84 11.28 2.80
C ILE A 235 6.62 12.27 1.91
N HIS A 236 7.87 11.96 1.63
CA HIS A 236 8.71 12.68 0.67
C HIS A 236 9.03 11.81 -0.54
N HIS A 237 8.28 12.02 -1.62
CA HIS A 237 8.58 11.39 -2.91
C HIS A 237 9.85 11.93 -3.56
N ILE A 238 10.81 11.05 -3.83
CA ILE A 238 12.06 11.35 -4.53
C ILE A 238 11.95 10.84 -5.98
N PRO A 239 12.24 11.68 -6.99
CA PRO A 239 12.20 11.26 -8.37
C PRO A 239 13.27 10.20 -8.65
N VAL A 240 12.99 9.32 -9.61
CA VAL A 240 13.93 8.36 -10.16
C VAL A 240 14.54 8.90 -11.46
N ASP A 241 15.73 8.43 -11.80
CA ASP A 241 16.36 8.71 -13.08
C ASP A 241 15.51 8.10 -14.23
N PRO A 242 15.12 8.88 -15.26
CA PRO A 242 14.26 8.39 -16.33
C PRO A 242 14.86 7.24 -17.15
N LYS A 243 16.18 7.14 -17.23
CA LYS A 243 16.89 6.12 -18.02
C LYS A 243 17.16 4.87 -17.19
N THR A 244 17.81 5.03 -16.04
CA THR A 244 18.22 3.91 -15.19
C THR A 244 17.11 3.41 -14.27
N ARG A 245 16.04 4.21 -14.10
CA ARG A 245 14.92 3.98 -13.17
C ARG A 245 15.32 3.86 -11.69
N LYS A 246 16.57 4.16 -11.36
CA LYS A 246 17.08 4.16 -9.99
C LYS A 246 16.79 5.49 -9.31
N VAL A 247 16.60 5.44 -7.99
CA VAL A 247 16.43 6.66 -7.18
C VAL A 247 17.75 7.46 -7.10
N ASP A 248 17.67 8.78 -7.16
CA ASP A 248 18.80 9.67 -6.94
C ASP A 248 19.16 9.72 -5.44
N ILE A 249 20.21 8.99 -5.06
CA ILE A 249 20.69 8.90 -3.66
C ILE A 249 21.13 10.27 -3.12
N ARG A 250 21.60 11.20 -3.97
CA ARG A 250 21.96 12.55 -3.51
C ARG A 250 20.71 13.31 -3.06
N ARG A 251 19.59 13.14 -3.77
CA ARG A 251 18.29 13.72 -3.36
C ARG A 251 17.75 13.06 -2.09
N VAL A 252 17.87 11.73 -1.97
CA VAL A 252 17.51 11.03 -0.73
C VAL A 252 18.27 11.63 0.45
N LYS A 253 19.60 11.75 0.36
CA LYS A 253 20.45 12.33 1.41
C LYS A 253 20.05 13.76 1.79
N ARG A 254 19.58 14.58 0.84
CA ARG A 254 19.11 15.96 1.11
C ARG A 254 17.76 16.02 1.81
N ALA A 255 16.92 14.99 1.64
CA ALA A 255 15.58 14.92 2.23
C ALA A 255 15.58 14.45 3.70
N ILE A 256 16.64 13.76 4.13
CA ILE A 256 16.80 13.30 5.51
C ILE A 256 16.88 14.49 6.46
N ASN A 257 16.10 14.41 7.55
CA ASN A 257 16.03 15.42 8.59
C ASN A 257 15.73 14.78 9.96
N PRO A 258 15.73 15.55 11.06
CA PRO A 258 15.52 15.00 12.41
C PRO A 258 14.19 14.26 12.64
N ASN A 259 13.20 14.47 11.78
CA ASN A 259 11.91 13.76 11.86
C ASN A 259 11.85 12.53 10.95
N THR A 260 12.91 12.22 10.20
CA THR A 260 12.93 11.09 9.27
C THR A 260 12.98 9.77 10.04
N ILE A 261 11.96 8.94 9.89
CA ILE A 261 11.82 7.66 10.61
C ILE A 261 12.20 6.45 9.77
N MET A 262 12.14 6.57 8.44
CA MET A 262 12.48 5.47 7.52
C MET A 262 12.85 5.98 6.12
N LEU A 263 13.67 5.18 5.43
CA LEU A 263 14.01 5.31 4.01
C LEU A 263 13.52 4.05 3.28
N VAL A 264 12.91 4.22 2.11
CA VAL A 264 12.38 3.09 1.33
C VAL A 264 13.21 2.85 0.08
N GLY A 265 13.51 1.58 -0.19
CA GLY A 265 14.08 1.12 -1.45
C GLY A 265 13.29 -0.07 -1.98
N SER A 266 12.83 0.01 -3.23
CA SER A 266 12.17 -1.11 -3.92
C SER A 266 13.22 -1.95 -4.65
N ALA A 267 13.38 -3.21 -4.24
CA ALA A 267 14.28 -4.17 -4.88
C ALA A 267 13.53 -4.86 -6.03
N VAL A 268 13.47 -4.13 -7.16
CA VAL A 268 12.44 -4.10 -8.21
C VAL A 268 11.17 -3.36 -7.81
N SER A 269 10.55 -2.64 -8.75
CA SER A 269 9.37 -1.80 -8.52
C SER A 269 8.22 -2.16 -9.45
N ASP A 270 6.99 -2.10 -8.95
CA ASP A 270 5.78 -2.49 -9.68
C ASP A 270 5.48 -1.60 -10.90
N PHE A 271 5.89 -0.33 -10.84
CA PHE A 271 5.54 0.66 -11.85
C PHE A 271 6.66 0.92 -12.85
N ALA A 272 6.34 0.78 -14.13
CA ALA A 272 7.02 1.54 -15.16
C ALA A 272 6.61 3.01 -14.99
N VAL A 273 7.50 3.84 -14.43
CA VAL A 273 7.26 5.29 -14.35
C VAL A 273 7.08 5.79 -15.79
N PRO A 274 5.92 6.36 -16.19
CA PRO A 274 5.77 6.91 -17.53
C PRO A 274 6.89 7.93 -17.75
N PRO A 275 7.50 8.03 -18.94
CA PRO A 275 8.36 9.17 -19.23
C PRO A 275 7.53 10.42 -18.91
N LEU A 276 8.08 11.32 -18.08
CA LEU A 276 7.49 12.63 -17.89
C LEU A 276 7.36 13.24 -19.29
N GLY A 277 6.15 13.30 -19.81
CA GLY A 277 5.84 14.08 -21.00
C GLY A 277 6.22 15.51 -20.68
N ILE A 278 7.30 15.97 -21.32
CA ILE A 278 7.57 17.38 -21.51
C ILE A 278 6.61 17.84 -22.62
#